data_AF-A0A537NTL2-F1
#
_entry.id   AF-A0A537NTL2-F1
#
_cell.length_a   1.000
_cell.length_b   1.000
_cell.length_c   1.000
_cell.angle_alpha   90.00
_cell.angle_beta   90.00
_cell.angle_gamma   90.00
#
_symmetry.space_group_name_H-M   'P 1'
#
loop_
_entity.id
_entity.type
_entity.pdbx_description
1 polymer ?
#
loop_
_entity_poly.entity_id
_entity_poly.type
_entity_poly.pdbx_seq_one_letter_code
_entity_poly.pdbx_strand_id
1 'polypeptide(L)'
;GAVHERELAYLESVAEIFGFTKRDFVRIKARHLVPAKDDPYVILGIEPFASDDDVRKHYRKLVRDHHPDKHIAAGMPPEMIEVATDRLARINAAYEMVARERRL
;
A
#
# COMPACT_ATOMS: atom_id res chain seq x y z
N GLY A 1 -11.03 7.02 -10.59
CA GLY A 1 -11.97 8.05 -11.10
C GLY A 1 -12.48 8.91 -9.95
N ALA A 2 -13.61 8.57 -9.36
CA ALA A 2 -14.34 9.47 -8.46
C ALA A 2 -13.98 9.43 -6.96
N VAL A 3 -13.34 8.36 -6.47
CA VAL A 3 -13.03 8.21 -5.02
C VAL A 3 -11.87 9.12 -4.63
N HIS A 4 -10.79 9.11 -5.43
CA HIS A 4 -9.59 9.89 -5.15
C HIS A 4 -9.81 11.41 -5.18
N GLU A 5 -10.66 11.92 -6.08
CA GLU A 5 -10.98 13.35 -6.15
C GLU A 5 -11.73 13.85 -4.90
N ARG A 6 -12.67 13.05 -4.37
CA ARG A 6 -13.43 13.39 -3.16
C ARG A 6 -12.56 13.34 -1.91
N GLU A 7 -11.66 12.38 -1.85
CA GLU A 7 -10.72 12.25 -0.75
C GLU A 7 -9.69 13.39 -0.73
N LEU A 8 -9.20 13.80 -1.90
CA LEU A 8 -8.34 14.98 -2.02
C LEU A 8 -9.03 16.26 -1.58
N ALA A 9 -10.31 16.45 -1.95
CA ALA A 9 -11.10 17.60 -1.51
C ALA A 9 -11.33 17.59 0.01
N TYR A 10 -11.58 16.41 0.59
CA TYR A 10 -11.70 16.25 2.04
C TYR A 10 -10.38 16.60 2.74
N LEU A 11 -9.25 16.07 2.28
CA LEU A 11 -7.93 16.36 2.85
C LEU A 11 -7.56 17.85 2.72
N GLU A 12 -7.94 18.52 1.63
CA GLU A 12 -7.74 19.97 1.48
C GLU A 12 -8.56 20.75 2.53
N SER A 13 -9.82 20.39 2.75
CA SER A 13 -10.66 21.01 3.78
C SER A 13 -10.14 20.78 5.20
N VAL A 14 -9.63 19.58 5.48
CA VAL A 14 -9.02 19.24 6.77
C VAL A 14 -7.73 20.03 6.98
N ALA A 15 -6.89 20.13 5.94
CA ALA A 15 -5.65 20.91 6.00
C ALA A 15 -5.93 22.39 6.31
N GLU A 16 -6.99 22.97 5.75
CA GLU A 16 -7.44 24.34 6.07
C GLU A 16 -7.88 24.47 7.54
N ILE A 17 -8.61 23.50 8.08
CA ILE A 17 -9.01 23.47 9.51
C ILE A 17 -7.78 23.49 10.43
N PHE A 18 -6.71 22.79 10.06
CA PHE A 18 -5.46 22.75 10.81
C PHE A 18 -4.51 23.91 10.48
N GLY A 19 -4.93 24.87 9.66
CA GLY A 19 -4.16 26.08 9.35
C GLY A 19 -3.02 25.88 8.34
N PHE A 20 -3.01 24.77 7.60
CA PHE A 20 -2.05 24.57 6.51
C PHE A 20 -2.41 25.43 5.31
N THR A 21 -1.40 26.06 4.70
CA THR A 21 -1.64 26.82 3.46
C THR A 21 -1.85 25.88 2.28
N LYS A 22 -2.51 26.35 1.21
CA LYS A 22 -2.61 25.59 -0.05
C LYS A 22 -1.24 25.16 -0.59
N ARG A 23 -0.19 25.97 -0.37
CA ARG A 23 1.19 25.62 -0.73
C ARG A 23 1.74 24.47 0.09
N ASP A 24 1.48 24.43 1.40
CA ASP A 24 1.87 23.32 2.26
C ASP A 24 1.12 22.05 1.89
N PHE A 25 -0.19 22.17 1.65
CA PHE A 25 -1.01 21.05 1.19
C PHE A 25 -0.51 20.48 -0.14
N VAL A 26 -0.21 21.33 -1.13
CA VAL A 26 0.37 20.90 -2.42
C VAL A 26 1.74 20.22 -2.23
N ARG A 27 2.59 20.70 -1.31
CA ARG A 27 3.89 20.09 -1.03
C ARG A 27 3.75 18.73 -0.33
N ILE A 28 2.85 18.61 0.63
CA ILE A 28 2.52 17.36 1.33
C ILE A 28 1.91 16.38 0.33
N LYS A 29 0.97 16.82 -0.51
CA LYS A 29 0.39 16.03 -1.60
C LYS A 29 1.44 15.54 -2.58
N ALA A 30 2.35 16.38 -3.04
CA ALA A 30 3.41 15.95 -3.95
C ALA A 30 4.34 14.88 -3.34
N ARG A 31 4.51 14.90 -2.02
CA ARG A 31 5.38 13.96 -1.29
C ARG A 31 4.68 12.68 -0.84
N HIS A 32 3.37 12.73 -0.60
CA HIS A 32 2.60 11.65 0.05
C HIS A 32 1.42 11.13 -0.78
N LEU A 33 0.96 11.85 -1.80
CA LEU A 33 -0.21 11.51 -2.63
C LEU A 33 0.15 11.32 -4.11
N VAL A 34 1.37 11.68 -4.53
CA VAL A 34 1.99 11.01 -5.68
C VAL A 34 2.55 9.72 -5.10
N PRO A 35 1.93 8.56 -5.34
CA PRO A 35 2.43 7.33 -4.75
C PRO A 35 3.86 7.15 -5.22
N ALA A 36 4.79 7.21 -4.28
CA ALA A 36 6.14 6.78 -4.54
C ALA A 36 6.05 5.34 -5.05
N LYS A 37 6.95 4.95 -5.96
CA LYS A 37 7.01 3.56 -6.47
C LYS A 37 7.07 2.52 -5.33
N ASP A 38 7.51 2.97 -4.15
CA ASP A 38 7.70 2.19 -2.94
C ASP A 38 6.68 2.52 -1.82
N ASP A 39 5.54 3.14 -2.15
CA ASP A 39 4.45 3.35 -1.19
C ASP A 39 3.87 1.99 -0.75
N PRO A 40 3.89 1.68 0.57
CA PRO A 40 3.49 0.37 1.05
C PRO A 40 1.99 0.08 0.85
N TYR A 41 1.12 1.08 0.90
CA TYR A 41 -0.32 0.92 0.67
C TYR A 41 -0.59 0.58 -0.80
N VAL A 42 0.17 1.18 -1.71
CA VAL A 42 0.10 0.84 -3.15
C VAL A 42 0.68 -0.54 -3.44
N ILE A 43 1.80 -0.92 -2.81
CA ILE A 43 2.37 -2.27 -2.96
C ILE A 43 1.37 -3.34 -2.49
N LEU A 44 0.72 -3.08 -1.36
CA LEU A 44 -0.30 -3.95 -0.79
C LEU A 44 -1.66 -3.86 -1.51
N GLY A 45 -1.86 -2.88 -2.39
CA GLY A 45 -3.12 -2.71 -3.12
C GLY A 45 -4.31 -2.38 -2.21
N ILE A 46 -4.06 -1.66 -1.12
CA ILE A 46 -5.08 -1.25 -0.14
C ILE A 46 -5.06 0.26 0.04
N GLU A 47 -6.19 0.81 0.48
CA GLU A 47 -6.29 2.23 0.77
C GLU A 47 -5.60 2.58 2.10
N PRO A 48 -4.97 3.77 2.24
CA PRO A 48 -4.33 4.20 3.49
C PRO A 48 -5.29 4.33 4.68
N PHE A 49 -6.60 4.39 4.45
CA PHE A 49 -7.64 4.42 5.46
C PHE A 49 -8.34 3.06 5.71
N ALA A 50 -7.87 1.98 5.06
CA ALA A 50 -8.38 0.63 5.33
C ALA A 50 -8.23 0.26 6.81
N SER A 51 -9.21 -0.48 7.35
CA SER A 51 -9.16 -0.93 8.75
C SER A 51 -7.97 -1.87 8.98
N ASP A 52 -7.46 -1.91 10.20
CA ASP A 52 -6.32 -2.76 10.56
C ASP A 52 -6.61 -4.25 10.33
N ASP A 53 -7.84 -4.68 10.54
CA ASP A 53 -8.29 -6.04 10.23
C ASP A 53 -8.27 -6.31 8.73
N ASP A 54 -8.71 -5.35 7.91
CA ASP A 54 -8.64 -5.46 6.46
C ASP A 54 -7.20 -5.50 5.96
N VAL A 55 -6.30 -4.71 6.56
CA VAL A 55 -4.86 -4.74 6.24
C VAL A 55 -4.29 -6.13 6.51
N ARG A 56 -4.50 -6.68 7.72
CA ARG A 56 -4.02 -8.03 8.09
C ARG A 56 -4.61 -9.10 7.18
N LYS A 57 -5.92 -9.02 6.89
CA LYS A 57 -6.63 -9.99 6.05
C LYS A 57 -6.12 -9.95 4.61
N HIS A 58 -5.93 -8.77 4.05
CA HIS A 58 -5.43 -8.60 2.68
C HIS A 58 -3.97 -9.06 2.57
N TYR A 59 -3.12 -8.70 3.53
CA TYR A 59 -1.74 -9.20 3.60
C TYR A 59 -1.66 -10.72 3.58
N ARG A 60 -2.42 -11.42 4.44
CA ARG A 60 -2.45 -12.89 4.46
C ARG A 60 -2.90 -13.49 3.12
N LYS A 61 -3.85 -12.84 2.45
CA LYS A 61 -4.29 -13.25 1.11
C LYS A 61 -3.16 -13.12 0.10
N LEU A 62 -2.47 -11.98 0.07
CA LEU A 62 -1.33 -11.75 -0.82
C LEU A 62 -0.21 -12.77 -0.60
N VAL A 63 0.16 -13.03 0.66
CA VAL A 63 1.19 -14.03 0.99
C VAL A 63 0.83 -15.40 0.43
N ARG A 64 -0.40 -15.86 0.66
CA ARG A 64 -0.88 -17.15 0.13
C ARG A 64 -0.89 -17.19 -1.40
N ASP A 65 -1.24 -16.08 -2.04
CA ASP A 65 -1.38 -16.02 -3.50
C ASP A 65 -0.02 -15.99 -4.21
N HIS A 66 1.01 -15.45 -3.55
CA HIS A 66 2.37 -15.31 -4.06
C HIS A 66 3.40 -16.27 -3.40
N HIS A 67 2.96 -17.22 -2.56
CA HIS A 67 3.87 -18.12 -1.87
C HIS A 67 4.62 -19.02 -2.87
N PRO A 68 5.97 -19.11 -2.80
CA PRO A 68 6.75 -19.90 -3.74
C PRO A 68 6.32 -21.37 -3.74
N ASP A 69 6.04 -21.97 -2.59
CA ASP A 69 5.56 -23.37 -2.50
C ASP A 69 4.33 -23.64 -3.35
N LYS A 70 3.39 -22.69 -3.42
CA LYS A 70 2.17 -22.83 -4.23
C LYS A 70 2.51 -22.85 -5.72
N HIS A 71 3.46 -22.01 -6.15
CA HIS A 71 3.91 -21.93 -7.53
C HIS A 71 4.79 -23.12 -7.93
N ILE A 72 5.64 -23.60 -7.01
CA ILE A 72 6.44 -24.81 -7.17
C ILE A 72 5.52 -26.02 -7.33
N ALA A 73 4.53 -26.18 -6.45
CA ALA A 73 3.56 -27.27 -6.51
C ALA A 73 2.72 -27.23 -7.80
N ALA A 74 2.50 -26.03 -8.36
CA ALA A 74 1.81 -25.84 -9.64
C ALA A 74 2.72 -26.08 -10.87
N GLY A 75 4.01 -26.41 -10.67
CA GLY A 75 4.94 -26.70 -11.77
C GLY A 75 5.36 -25.48 -12.57
N MET A 76 5.36 -24.28 -11.97
CA MET A 76 5.77 -23.07 -12.68
C MET A 76 7.28 -23.07 -12.98
N PRO A 77 7.72 -22.41 -14.07
CA PRO A 77 9.14 -22.27 -14.39
C PRO A 77 9.91 -21.58 -13.25
N PRO A 78 11.20 -21.91 -13.05
CA PRO A 78 12.05 -21.30 -12.02
C PRO A 78 12.06 -19.76 -12.05
N GLU A 79 12.15 -19.16 -13.24
CA GLU A 79 12.12 -17.69 -13.40
C GLU A 79 10.80 -17.06 -12.87
N MET A 80 9.67 -17.75 -13.05
CA MET A 80 8.39 -17.28 -12.54
C MET A 80 8.29 -17.41 -11.01
N ILE A 81 8.95 -18.43 -10.44
CA ILE A 81 9.05 -18.61 -9.00
C ILE A 81 9.93 -17.51 -8.38
N GLU A 82 11.02 -17.12 -9.04
CA GLU A 82 11.84 -15.98 -8.63
C GLU A 82 11.04 -14.68 -8.63
N VAL A 83 10.30 -14.39 -9.70
CA VAL A 83 9.43 -13.20 -9.76
C VAL A 83 8.37 -13.21 -8.65
N ALA A 84 7.76 -14.35 -8.35
CA ALA A 84 6.80 -14.48 -7.24
C ALA A 84 7.47 -14.25 -5.88
N THR A 85 8.69 -14.76 -5.70
CA THR A 85 9.49 -14.58 -4.48
C THR A 85 9.85 -13.11 -4.26
N ASP A 86 10.31 -12.42 -5.30
CA ASP A 86 10.60 -10.98 -5.26
C ASP A 86 9.35 -10.14 -4.99
N ARG A 87 8.19 -10.57 -5.53
CA ARG A 87 6.92 -9.92 -5.24
C ARG A 87 6.53 -10.11 -3.78
N LEU A 88 6.66 -11.33 -3.25
CA LEU A 88 6.39 -11.64 -1.85
C LEU A 88 7.30 -10.86 -0.90
N ALA A 89 8.59 -10.75 -1.20
CA ALA A 89 9.53 -9.95 -0.42
C ALA A 89 9.09 -8.47 -0.33
N ARG A 90 8.65 -7.88 -1.44
CA ARG A 90 8.10 -6.51 -1.45
C ARG A 90 6.81 -6.38 -0.66
N ILE A 91 5.91 -7.37 -0.73
CA ILE A 91 4.68 -7.41 0.06
C ILE A 91 5.00 -7.43 1.56
N ASN A 92 5.96 -8.26 1.97
CA ASN A 92 6.37 -8.36 3.38
C ASN A 92 6.96 -7.03 3.88
N ALA A 93 7.88 -6.44 3.12
CA ALA A 93 8.48 -5.14 3.47
C ALA A 93 7.42 -4.04 3.58
N ALA A 94 6.47 -3.98 2.65
CA ALA A 94 5.38 -3.03 2.69
C ALA A 94 4.48 -3.22 3.91
N TYR A 95 4.13 -4.47 4.24
CA TYR A 95 3.35 -4.78 5.43
C TYR A 95 4.09 -4.40 6.72
N GLU A 96 5.40 -4.66 6.82
CA GLU A 96 6.20 -4.26 7.97
C GLU A 96 6.23 -2.72 8.17
N MET A 97 6.28 -1.96 7.08
CA MET A 97 6.19 -0.50 7.14
C MET A 97 4.84 -0.05 7.69
N VAL A 98 3.73 -0.57 7.15
CA VAL A 98 2.37 -0.25 7.62
C VAL A 98 2.16 -0.69 9.06
N ALA A 99 2.61 -1.90 9.41
CA ALA A 99 2.49 -2.44 10.76
C ALA A 99 3.22 -1.58 11.79
N ARG A 100 4.43 -1.09 11.45
CA ARG A 100 5.19 -0.17 12.29
C ARG A 100 4.54 1.22 12.38
N GLU A 101 4.05 1.75 11.26
CA GLU A 101 3.36 3.05 11.20
C GLU A 101 2.11 3.05 12.10
N ARG A 102 1.34 1.96 12.05
CA ARG A 102 0.05 1.82 12.73
C ARG A 102 0.10 1.10 14.08
N ARG A 103 1.24 0.52 14.44
CA ARG A 103 1.45 -0.29 15.66
C ARG A 103 0.53 -1.53 15.72
N LEU A 104 0.49 -2.30 14.64
CA LEU A 104 -0.36 -3.49 14.47
C LEU A 104 0.09 -4.73 15.25
#